data_AF-A0A955K0A2-F1
#
_entry.id   AF-A0A955K0A2-F1
#
_cell.length_a   1.000
_cell.length_b   1.000
_cell.length_c   1.000
_cell.angle_alpha   90.00
_cell.angle_beta   90.00
_cell.angle_gamma   90.00
#
_symmetry.space_group_name_H-M   'P 1'
#
loop_
_entity.id
_entity.type
_entity.pdbx_description
1 polymer ?
#
loop_
_entity_poly.entity_id
_entity_poly.type
_entity_poly.pdbx_seq_one_letter_code
_entity_poly.pdbx_strand_id
1 'polypeptide(L)'
;RVIISKHGINGTLGGNIDNLLEYKREMNRSVIFKGITYKWSNGTGNDFPRLSIKERPELVAFGVPDEIKVDEKGVIGGGKHLKPKDVNKLLEDRDDVVFFDGRNAYEAEIGKFKDAVVPKTKTTRDFIKEIESDKYNDIKDKPVVTYCTGGIRCEALSALMKNRGFKEVYQIDGGIVKYGESFGDDGQWEGKLHIFDDRMVHQFSDKAKDIGKCTHCEGQTSRYINCSNIACNRLVLVCEGCDSKTKCSDCNNIRVLTK
;
A
#
# COMPACT_ATOMS: atom_id res chain seq x y z
N ARG A 1 -2.57 -14.46 -5.96
CA ARG A 1 -3.40 -14.53 -4.72
C ARG A 1 -4.75 -13.86 -4.96
N VAL A 2 -5.84 -14.48 -4.54
CA VAL A 2 -7.20 -13.93 -4.54
C VAL A 2 -7.81 -14.06 -3.15
N ILE A 3 -8.53 -13.03 -2.71
CA ILE A 3 -9.30 -12.97 -1.48
C ILE A 3 -10.76 -12.74 -1.85
N ILE A 4 -11.64 -13.50 -1.23
CA ILE A 4 -13.10 -13.35 -1.34
C ILE A 4 -13.62 -13.03 0.07
N SER A 5 -14.54 -12.08 0.17
CA SER A 5 -15.29 -11.82 1.40
C SER A 5 -16.71 -11.38 1.08
N LYS A 6 -17.53 -11.18 2.12
CA LYS A 6 -18.84 -10.52 1.99
C LYS A 6 -18.78 -9.12 1.36
N HIS A 7 -17.59 -8.49 1.36
CA HIS A 7 -17.34 -7.19 0.75
C HIS A 7 -16.97 -7.26 -0.74
N GLY A 8 -16.74 -8.46 -1.29
CA GLY A 8 -16.42 -8.64 -2.72
C GLY A 8 -15.19 -9.50 -2.97
N ILE A 9 -14.38 -9.09 -3.97
CA ILE A 9 -13.19 -9.81 -4.41
C ILE A 9 -11.98 -8.86 -4.56
N ASN A 10 -10.80 -9.31 -4.16
CA ASN A 10 -9.53 -8.61 -4.40
C ASN A 10 -8.45 -9.63 -4.77
N GLY A 11 -7.63 -9.33 -5.77
CA GLY A 11 -6.57 -10.26 -6.17
C GLY A 11 -5.47 -9.63 -7.00
N THR A 12 -4.31 -10.28 -6.93
CA THR A 12 -3.17 -10.04 -7.80
C THR A 12 -2.74 -11.37 -8.37
N LEU A 13 -2.67 -11.46 -9.69
CA LEU A 13 -2.28 -12.66 -10.43
C LEU A 13 -1.10 -12.30 -11.34
N GLY A 14 -0.15 -13.22 -11.47
CA GLY A 14 0.96 -13.14 -12.41
C GLY A 14 1.04 -14.44 -13.19
N GLY A 15 1.53 -14.36 -14.42
CA GLY A 15 1.63 -15.48 -15.34
C GLY A 15 1.72 -15.01 -16.78
N ASN A 16 1.67 -15.97 -17.72
CA ASN A 16 1.58 -15.67 -19.15
C ASN A 16 0.36 -14.77 -19.44
N ILE A 17 0.56 -13.75 -20.28
CA ILE A 17 -0.48 -12.77 -20.64
C ILE A 17 -1.74 -13.43 -21.20
N ASP A 18 -1.63 -14.50 -21.99
CA ASP A 18 -2.78 -15.18 -22.57
C ASP A 18 -3.68 -15.81 -21.49
N ASN A 19 -3.07 -16.41 -20.46
CA ASN A 19 -3.80 -16.97 -19.33
C ASN A 19 -4.48 -15.87 -18.50
N LEU A 20 -3.84 -14.71 -18.34
CA LEU A 20 -4.40 -13.58 -17.61
C LEU A 20 -5.56 -12.91 -18.38
N LEU A 21 -5.46 -12.85 -19.71
CA LEU A 21 -6.52 -12.38 -20.60
C LEU A 21 -7.72 -13.34 -20.58
N GLU A 22 -7.48 -14.65 -20.55
CA GLU A 22 -8.54 -15.65 -20.38
C GLU A 22 -9.22 -15.52 -19.02
N TYR A 23 -8.46 -15.38 -17.93
CA TYR A 23 -9.03 -15.09 -16.61
C TYR A 23 -9.90 -13.83 -16.63
N LYS A 24 -9.41 -12.74 -17.22
CA LYS A 24 -10.19 -11.49 -17.36
C LYS A 24 -11.47 -11.73 -18.18
N ARG A 25 -11.42 -12.53 -19.24
CA ARG A 25 -12.59 -12.85 -20.07
C ARG A 25 -13.64 -13.61 -19.26
N GLU A 26 -13.23 -14.66 -18.54
CA GLU A 26 -14.13 -15.46 -17.70
C GLU A 26 -14.77 -14.63 -16.59
N MET A 27 -13.99 -13.79 -15.91
CA MET A 27 -14.52 -12.90 -14.88
C MET A 27 -15.54 -11.91 -15.45
N ASN A 28 -15.30 -11.34 -16.63
CA ASN A 28 -16.24 -10.41 -17.26
C ASN A 28 -17.51 -11.07 -17.82
N ARG A 29 -17.53 -12.40 -18.02
CA ARG A 29 -18.75 -13.14 -18.38
C ARG A 29 -19.73 -13.23 -17.21
N SER A 30 -19.24 -13.22 -15.98
CA SER A 30 -20.07 -13.22 -14.78
C SER A 30 -20.74 -11.86 -14.57
N VAL A 31 -22.05 -11.86 -14.32
CA VAL A 31 -22.81 -10.64 -13.96
C VAL A 31 -22.31 -10.01 -12.65
N ILE A 32 -21.75 -10.83 -11.75
CA ILE A 32 -21.26 -10.41 -10.43
C ILE A 32 -19.92 -9.69 -10.55
N PHE A 33 -19.08 -10.10 -11.50
CA PHE A 33 -17.71 -9.61 -11.66
C PHE A 33 -17.52 -8.71 -12.89
N LYS A 34 -18.61 -8.40 -13.58
CA LYS A 34 -18.61 -7.46 -14.70
C LYS A 34 -18.21 -6.08 -14.19
N GLY A 35 -17.27 -5.44 -14.88
CA GLY A 35 -16.81 -4.09 -14.54
C GLY A 35 -15.69 -4.03 -13.49
N ILE A 36 -15.12 -5.17 -13.10
CA ILE A 36 -13.88 -5.17 -12.31
C ILE A 36 -12.81 -4.34 -13.03
N THR A 37 -12.13 -3.50 -12.26
CA THR A 37 -10.97 -2.76 -12.76
C THR A 37 -9.73 -3.67 -12.71
N TYR A 38 -9.11 -3.88 -13.88
CA TYR A 38 -7.86 -4.63 -14.01
C TYR A 38 -6.70 -3.66 -14.20
N LYS A 39 -5.64 -3.84 -13.41
CA LYS A 39 -4.38 -3.10 -13.55
C LYS A 39 -3.28 -4.06 -14.00
N TRP A 40 -2.43 -3.59 -14.90
CA TRP A 40 -1.37 -4.40 -15.52
C TRP A 40 -0.01 -3.82 -15.20
N SER A 41 0.97 -4.70 -14.96
CA SER A 41 2.36 -4.32 -14.78
C SER A 41 3.25 -5.42 -15.35
N ASN A 42 4.42 -5.07 -15.90
CA ASN A 42 5.39 -6.05 -16.38
C ASN A 42 6.00 -6.81 -15.21
N GLY A 43 6.06 -8.14 -15.27
CA GLY A 43 6.69 -9.01 -14.28
C GLY A 43 7.42 -10.16 -14.95
N THR A 44 7.98 -11.07 -14.16
CA THR A 44 8.64 -12.27 -14.69
C THR A 44 7.63 -13.35 -15.07
N GLY A 45 6.39 -13.23 -14.59
CA GLY A 45 5.35 -14.26 -14.73
C GLY A 45 5.45 -15.37 -13.68
N ASN A 46 6.57 -15.43 -12.93
CA ASN A 46 6.81 -16.34 -11.82
C ASN A 46 6.83 -15.63 -10.46
N ASP A 47 6.43 -14.35 -10.41
CA ASP A 47 6.51 -13.50 -9.21
C ASP A 47 5.55 -13.94 -8.08
N PHE A 48 4.73 -14.97 -8.33
CA PHE A 48 3.87 -15.62 -7.34
C PHE A 48 4.14 -17.14 -7.34
N PRO A 49 4.45 -17.74 -6.18
CA PRO A 49 4.87 -19.14 -6.13
C PRO A 49 3.74 -20.13 -6.43
N ARG A 50 2.48 -19.73 -6.21
CA ARG A 50 1.29 -20.55 -6.47
C ARG A 50 0.00 -19.75 -6.48
N LEU A 51 -1.05 -20.31 -7.09
CA LEU A 51 -2.42 -19.83 -6.88
C LEU A 51 -2.85 -20.07 -5.43
N SER A 52 -3.40 -19.03 -4.81
CA SER A 52 -3.98 -19.09 -3.47
C SER A 52 -5.27 -18.30 -3.50
N ILE A 53 -6.40 -18.97 -3.26
CA ILE A 53 -7.72 -18.36 -3.11
C ILE A 53 -8.14 -18.55 -1.65
N LYS A 54 -8.56 -17.47 -0.99
CA LYS A 54 -8.85 -17.46 0.45
C LYS A 54 -10.13 -16.70 0.72
N GLU A 55 -11.09 -17.37 1.37
CA GLU A 55 -12.23 -16.69 1.97
C GLU A 55 -11.81 -16.01 3.27
N ARG A 56 -12.19 -14.76 3.47
CA ARG A 56 -11.87 -13.97 4.67
C ARG A 56 -13.07 -13.12 5.10
N PRO A 57 -13.16 -12.71 6.38
CA PRO A 57 -14.20 -11.78 6.82
C PRO A 57 -14.15 -10.42 6.13
N GLU A 58 -12.94 -9.98 5.74
CA GLU A 58 -12.68 -8.68 5.11
C GLU A 58 -11.76 -8.86 3.89
N LEU A 59 -11.95 -8.06 2.84
CA LEU A 59 -11.00 -7.97 1.72
C LEU A 59 -9.65 -7.40 2.16
N VAL A 60 -9.72 -6.45 3.10
CA VAL A 60 -8.59 -5.78 3.73
C VAL A 60 -8.83 -5.83 5.22
N ALA A 61 -7.96 -6.53 5.95
CA ALA A 61 -8.20 -6.84 7.35
C ALA A 61 -7.90 -5.65 8.27
N PHE A 62 -8.89 -4.76 8.45
CA PHE A 62 -8.86 -3.71 9.48
C PHE A 62 -9.26 -4.26 10.86
N GLY A 63 -9.92 -5.42 10.93
CA GLY A 63 -10.37 -6.02 12.17
C GLY A 63 -11.74 -5.53 12.62
N VAL A 64 -12.46 -4.80 11.76
CA VAL A 64 -13.80 -4.23 12.02
C VAL A 64 -14.75 -4.55 10.85
N PRO A 65 -14.96 -5.85 10.54
CA PRO A 65 -15.68 -6.28 9.33
C PRO A 65 -17.12 -5.75 9.21
N ASP A 66 -17.73 -5.39 10.34
CA ASP A 66 -19.12 -4.95 10.42
C ASP A 66 -19.27 -3.43 10.36
N GLU A 67 -18.18 -2.67 10.53
CA GLU A 67 -18.17 -1.22 10.30
C GLU A 67 -18.10 -0.88 8.80
N ILE A 68 -17.49 -1.75 7.99
CA ILE A 68 -17.39 -1.58 6.55
C ILE A 68 -18.65 -2.11 5.87
N LYS A 69 -19.43 -1.19 5.31
CA LYS A 69 -20.63 -1.49 4.51
C LYS A 69 -20.31 -1.33 3.04
N VAL A 70 -20.75 -2.28 2.23
CA VAL A 70 -20.53 -2.31 0.77
C VAL A 70 -21.85 -2.53 0.07
N ASP A 71 -22.13 -1.74 -0.96
CA ASP A 71 -23.24 -1.94 -1.89
C ASP A 71 -22.71 -2.17 -3.33
N GLU A 72 -23.60 -2.15 -4.31
CA GLU A 72 -23.26 -2.34 -5.73
C GLU A 72 -22.28 -1.29 -6.29
N LYS A 73 -22.15 -0.13 -5.63
CA LYS A 73 -21.25 0.97 -6.01
C LYS A 73 -19.93 0.95 -5.25
N GLY A 74 -19.77 0.05 -4.27
CA GLY A 74 -18.55 -0.09 -3.47
C GLY A 74 -18.75 0.26 -2.00
N VAL A 75 -17.69 0.73 -1.33
CA VAL A 75 -17.74 1.06 0.10
C VAL A 75 -18.61 2.29 0.33
N ILE A 76 -19.62 2.14 1.19
CA ILE A 76 -20.55 3.21 1.56
C ILE A 76 -19.86 4.18 2.51
N GLY A 77 -20.06 5.47 2.30
CA GLY A 77 -19.57 6.50 3.21
C GLY A 77 -18.08 6.81 3.08
N GLY A 78 -17.38 6.26 2.07
CA GLY A 78 -15.99 6.55 1.78
C GLY A 78 -15.68 8.01 1.46
N GLY A 79 -14.38 8.30 1.35
CA GLY A 79 -13.88 9.60 0.92
C GLY A 79 -14.09 9.84 -0.57
N LYS A 80 -14.07 11.11 -1.00
CA LYS A 80 -14.22 11.46 -2.42
C LYS A 80 -12.99 11.03 -3.21
N HIS A 81 -13.19 10.32 -4.31
CA HIS A 81 -12.13 9.92 -5.22
C HIS A 81 -11.57 11.12 -5.98
N LEU A 82 -10.25 11.30 -5.90
CA LEU A 82 -9.49 12.27 -6.70
C LEU A 82 -8.69 11.53 -7.77
N LYS A 83 -8.82 11.95 -9.03
CA LYS A 83 -7.89 11.48 -10.07
C LYS A 83 -6.51 12.09 -9.78
N PRO A 84 -5.41 11.50 -10.29
CA PRO A 84 -4.06 12.02 -10.06
C PRO A 84 -3.94 13.54 -10.30
N LYS A 85 -4.49 14.06 -11.40
CA LYS A 85 -4.49 15.50 -11.70
C LYS A 85 -5.27 16.35 -10.70
N ASP A 86 -6.35 15.82 -10.14
CA ASP A 86 -7.21 16.53 -9.19
C ASP A 86 -6.53 16.61 -7.82
N VAL A 87 -5.61 15.69 -7.51
CA VAL A 87 -4.73 15.78 -6.33
C VAL A 87 -3.81 16.99 -6.45
N ASN A 88 -3.12 17.15 -7.59
CA ASN A 88 -2.22 18.29 -7.79
C ASN A 88 -2.98 19.61 -7.78
N LYS A 89 -4.15 19.66 -8.44
CA LYS A 89 -5.02 20.83 -8.42
C LYS A 89 -5.45 21.18 -6.99
N LEU A 90 -5.82 20.20 -6.17
CA LEU A 90 -6.19 20.44 -4.78
C LEU A 90 -5.04 21.10 -4.00
N LEU A 91 -3.80 20.71 -4.25
CA LEU A 91 -2.62 21.31 -3.62
C LEU A 91 -2.29 22.72 -4.14
N GLU A 92 -2.69 23.06 -5.36
CA GLU A 92 -2.59 24.42 -5.88
C GLU A 92 -3.64 25.33 -5.24
N ASP A 93 -4.84 24.79 -5.01
CA ASP A 93 -5.99 25.52 -4.45
C ASP A 93 -5.92 25.66 -2.92
N ARG A 94 -5.17 24.78 -2.23
CA ARG A 94 -5.16 24.64 -0.76
C ARG A 94 -3.75 24.31 -0.26
N ASP A 95 -3.28 25.07 0.72
CA ASP A 95 -1.97 24.89 1.38
C ASP A 95 -2.04 24.01 2.65
N ASP A 96 -3.25 23.70 3.13
CA ASP A 96 -3.51 22.95 4.36
C ASP A 96 -3.78 21.45 4.16
N VAL A 97 -3.62 20.96 2.93
CA VAL A 97 -3.89 19.56 2.56
C VAL A 97 -2.89 18.62 3.24
N VAL A 98 -3.42 17.55 3.84
CA VAL A 98 -2.62 16.53 4.53
C VAL A 98 -2.68 15.21 3.76
N PHE A 99 -1.53 14.74 3.30
CA PHE A 99 -1.40 13.37 2.83
C PHE A 99 -1.34 12.39 4.01
N PHE A 100 -2.18 11.34 3.98
CA PHE A 100 -2.22 10.32 5.02
C PHE A 100 -1.95 8.93 4.43
N ASP A 101 -0.80 8.35 4.77
CA ASP A 101 -0.38 7.07 4.22
C ASP A 101 -1.24 5.92 4.78
N GLY A 102 -2.05 5.32 3.92
CA GLY A 102 -2.90 4.17 4.22
C GLY A 102 -2.17 2.82 4.13
N ARG A 103 -0.83 2.82 4.17
CA ARG A 103 0.01 1.62 4.10
C ARG A 103 0.65 1.26 5.43
N ASN A 104 1.29 0.10 5.52
CA ASN A 104 2.11 -0.21 6.67
C ASN A 104 3.35 0.70 6.67
N ALA A 105 3.84 1.06 7.85
CA ALA A 105 4.93 2.03 8.01
C ALA A 105 6.19 1.69 7.20
N TYR A 106 6.53 0.39 7.10
CA TYR A 106 7.70 -0.01 6.31
C TYR A 106 7.55 0.35 4.83
N GLU A 107 6.35 0.25 4.25
CA GLU A 107 6.13 0.60 2.84
C GLU A 107 6.44 2.07 2.54
N ALA A 108 6.32 2.94 3.56
CA ALA A 108 6.60 4.37 3.48
C ALA A 108 8.10 4.70 3.65
N GLU A 109 8.93 3.76 4.13
CA GLU A 109 10.36 3.98 4.32
C GLU A 109 11.08 4.19 2.99
N ILE A 110 10.62 3.56 1.91
CA ILE A 110 11.26 3.61 0.59
C ILE A 110 10.57 4.51 -0.42
N GLY A 111 9.35 4.94 -0.14
CA GLY A 111 8.63 5.89 -0.97
C GLY A 111 7.34 6.33 -0.33
N LYS A 112 7.01 7.62 -0.45
CA LYS A 112 5.80 8.24 0.13
C LYS A 112 5.49 9.54 -0.59
N PHE A 113 4.28 10.06 -0.41
CA PHE A 113 4.01 11.44 -0.80
C PHE A 113 4.79 12.40 0.10
N LYS A 114 5.25 13.51 -0.48
CA LYS A 114 5.96 14.56 0.23
C LYS A 114 5.15 15.03 1.45
N ASP A 115 5.84 15.19 2.57
CA ASP A 115 5.28 15.61 3.87
C ASP A 115 4.10 14.77 4.39
N ALA A 116 3.90 13.56 3.85
CA ALA A 116 2.82 12.69 4.29
C ALA A 116 2.96 12.27 5.76
N VAL A 117 1.82 12.27 6.44
CA VAL A 117 1.65 11.60 7.73
C VAL A 117 1.76 10.10 7.51
N VAL A 118 2.73 9.48 8.18
CA VAL A 118 2.96 8.03 8.17
C VAL A 118 2.54 7.44 9.52
N PRO A 119 1.40 6.75 9.60
CA PRO A 119 0.96 6.08 10.83
C PRO A 119 1.93 4.97 11.25
N LYS A 120 2.04 4.70 12.56
CA LYS A 120 2.94 3.68 13.11
C LYS A 120 2.33 2.27 13.01
N THR A 121 1.94 1.88 11.80
CA THR A 121 1.22 0.63 11.53
C THR A 121 2.19 -0.47 11.10
N LYS A 122 2.16 -1.62 11.77
CA LYS A 122 2.86 -2.84 11.31
C LYS A 122 1.96 -3.68 10.41
N THR A 123 0.67 -3.67 10.71
CA THR A 123 -0.37 -4.34 9.94
C THR A 123 -1.56 -3.42 9.73
N THR A 124 -2.43 -3.75 8.79
CA THR A 124 -3.63 -2.95 8.50
C THR A 124 -4.58 -2.82 9.68
N ARG A 125 -4.59 -3.78 10.62
CA ARG A 125 -5.41 -3.70 11.84
C ARG A 125 -4.99 -2.58 12.79
N ASP A 126 -3.71 -2.21 12.75
CA ASP A 126 -3.17 -1.16 13.62
C ASP A 126 -3.76 0.21 13.28
N PHE A 127 -4.30 0.40 12.08
CA PHE A 127 -4.92 1.66 11.67
C PHE A 127 -6.06 2.08 12.59
N ILE A 128 -6.88 1.14 13.07
CA ILE A 128 -8.02 1.47 13.95
C ILE A 128 -7.52 2.20 15.19
N LYS A 129 -6.52 1.63 15.87
CA LYS A 129 -5.89 2.26 17.03
C LYS A 129 -5.23 3.60 16.70
N GLU A 130 -4.60 3.72 15.53
CA GLU A 130 -3.95 4.96 15.11
C GLU A 130 -5.00 6.07 14.91
N ILE A 131 -6.03 5.85 14.09
CA ILE A 131 -7.02 6.89 13.76
C ILE A 131 -7.98 7.23 14.91
N GLU A 132 -8.07 6.37 15.93
CA GLU A 132 -8.77 6.65 17.20
C GLU A 132 -7.91 7.42 18.20
N SER A 133 -6.59 7.46 17.99
CA SER A 133 -5.69 8.19 18.90
C SER A 133 -5.76 9.71 18.70
N ASP A 134 -5.47 10.45 19.77
CA ASP A 134 -5.47 11.92 19.75
C ASP A 134 -4.37 12.54 18.87
N LYS A 135 -3.41 11.73 18.41
CA LYS A 135 -2.28 12.16 17.54
C LYS A 135 -2.74 12.88 16.28
N TYR A 136 -3.96 12.60 15.83
CA TYR A 136 -4.49 13.11 14.57
C TYR A 136 -5.64 14.10 14.75
N ASN A 137 -5.91 14.56 15.98
CA ASN A 137 -6.99 15.52 16.22
C ASN A 137 -6.79 16.83 15.42
N ASP A 138 -5.56 17.30 15.30
CA ASP A 138 -5.22 18.55 14.57
C ASP A 138 -5.43 18.48 13.06
N ILE A 139 -5.64 17.28 12.51
CA ILE A 139 -5.91 17.08 11.07
C ILE A 139 -7.36 16.67 10.77
N LYS A 140 -8.21 16.49 11.79
CA LYS A 140 -9.62 16.09 11.58
C LYS A 140 -10.45 17.14 10.86
N ASP A 141 -10.09 18.41 11.01
CA ASP A 141 -10.74 19.55 10.35
C ASP A 141 -10.09 19.94 9.01
N LYS A 142 -8.98 19.29 8.62
CA LYS A 142 -8.24 19.59 7.39
C LYS A 142 -8.65 18.68 6.23
N PRO A 143 -8.38 19.07 4.97
CA PRO A 143 -8.48 18.18 3.83
C PRO A 143 -7.46 17.05 3.94
N VAL A 144 -7.91 15.82 4.15
CA VAL A 144 -7.03 14.65 4.23
C VAL A 144 -7.13 13.82 2.97
N VAL A 145 -6.02 13.68 2.24
CA VAL A 145 -5.91 12.80 1.07
C VAL A 145 -5.24 11.50 1.49
N THR A 146 -6.03 10.43 1.63
CA THR A 146 -5.48 9.10 1.91
C THR A 146 -5.09 8.38 0.61
N TYR A 147 -4.01 7.60 0.69
CA TYR A 147 -3.50 6.84 -0.43
C TYR A 147 -2.91 5.50 0.03
N CYS A 148 -2.88 4.53 -0.88
CA CYS A 148 -2.16 3.28 -0.72
C CYS A 148 -1.70 2.79 -2.09
N THR A 149 -1.06 1.63 -2.18
CA THR A 149 -0.51 1.07 -3.43
C THR A 149 -1.51 1.13 -4.60
N GLY A 150 -2.69 0.53 -4.41
CA GLY A 150 -3.68 0.34 -5.49
C GLY A 150 -5.09 0.86 -5.20
N GLY A 151 -5.29 1.57 -4.10
CA GLY A 151 -6.59 2.16 -3.70
C GLY A 151 -7.43 1.31 -2.73
N ILE A 152 -7.35 -0.02 -2.77
CA ILE A 152 -8.29 -0.88 -2.01
C ILE A 152 -8.28 -0.68 -0.48
N ARG A 153 -7.12 -0.34 0.13
CA ARG A 153 -7.06 0.01 1.57
C ARG A 153 -7.79 1.33 1.86
N CYS A 154 -7.70 2.28 0.95
CA CYS A 154 -8.29 3.62 1.09
C CYS A 154 -9.82 3.60 1.01
N GLU A 155 -10.40 2.64 0.27
CA GLU A 155 -11.86 2.49 0.22
C GLU A 155 -12.43 2.28 1.62
N ALA A 156 -11.82 1.37 2.40
CA ALA A 156 -12.20 1.13 3.78
C ALA A 156 -11.67 2.21 4.74
N LEU A 157 -10.39 2.58 4.64
CA LEU A 157 -9.76 3.55 5.54
C LEU A 157 -10.47 4.91 5.51
N SER A 158 -10.84 5.40 4.32
CA SER A 158 -11.49 6.71 4.20
C SER A 158 -12.87 6.73 4.87
N ALA A 159 -13.64 5.63 4.76
CA ALA A 159 -14.90 5.47 5.49
C ALA A 159 -14.67 5.41 7.01
N LEU A 160 -13.68 4.64 7.46
CA LEU A 160 -13.33 4.51 8.88
C LEU A 160 -12.86 5.84 9.50
N MET A 161 -12.08 6.64 8.75
CA MET A 161 -11.65 7.98 9.16
C MET A 161 -12.87 8.91 9.30
N LYS A 162 -13.79 8.93 8.34
CA LYS A 162 -15.01 9.74 8.44
C LYS A 162 -15.87 9.34 9.63
N ASN A 163 -16.02 8.04 9.90
CA ASN A 163 -16.73 7.54 11.09
C ASN A 163 -16.08 7.99 12.41
N ARG A 164 -14.82 8.43 12.38
CA ARG A 164 -14.03 8.86 13.54
C ARG A 164 -13.75 10.37 13.56
N GLY A 165 -14.57 11.13 12.82
CA GLY A 165 -14.63 12.58 12.92
C GLY A 165 -13.72 13.37 11.97
N PHE A 166 -13.06 12.71 11.02
CA PHE A 166 -12.37 13.41 9.93
C PHE A 166 -13.42 13.97 8.96
N LYS A 167 -13.47 15.30 8.84
CA LYS A 167 -14.57 16.00 8.14
C LYS A 167 -14.43 15.96 6.62
N GLU A 168 -13.21 16.14 6.11
CA GLU A 168 -12.94 16.26 4.68
C GLU A 168 -11.92 15.20 4.26
N VAL A 169 -12.40 14.03 3.83
CA VAL A 169 -11.54 12.91 3.44
C VAL A 169 -11.66 12.63 1.94
N TYR A 170 -10.51 12.60 1.28
CA TYR A 170 -10.31 12.22 -0.10
C TYR A 170 -9.50 10.93 -0.20
N GLN A 171 -9.62 10.24 -1.33
CA GLN A 171 -8.74 9.13 -1.68
C GLN A 171 -8.26 9.22 -3.12
N ILE A 172 -7.01 8.83 -3.38
CA ILE A 172 -6.46 8.83 -4.73
C ILE A 172 -7.04 7.64 -5.51
N ASP A 173 -7.82 7.91 -6.57
CA ASP A 173 -8.34 6.87 -7.47
C ASP A 173 -7.17 6.09 -8.07
N GLY A 174 -7.18 4.78 -7.81
CA GLY A 174 -6.17 3.86 -8.27
C GLY A 174 -4.87 3.86 -7.45
N GLY A 175 -4.77 4.70 -6.42
CA GLY A 175 -3.65 4.76 -5.49
C GLY A 175 -2.36 5.31 -6.10
N ILE A 176 -1.24 4.98 -5.44
CA ILE A 176 0.10 5.41 -5.84
C ILE A 176 0.41 4.96 -7.26
N VAL A 177 -0.02 3.75 -7.66
CA VAL A 177 0.24 3.22 -9.01
C VAL A 177 -0.26 4.17 -10.10
N LYS A 178 -1.53 4.58 -10.08
CA LYS A 178 -2.07 5.50 -11.10
C LYS A 178 -1.44 6.89 -11.03
N TYR A 179 -1.09 7.35 -9.82
CA TYR A 179 -0.43 8.64 -9.64
C TYR A 179 0.98 8.64 -10.25
N GLY A 180 1.79 7.64 -9.91
CA GLY A 180 3.14 7.46 -10.44
C GLY A 180 3.17 7.18 -11.95
N GLU A 181 2.20 6.45 -12.49
CA GLU A 181 2.04 6.30 -13.95
C GLU A 181 1.77 7.65 -14.65
N SER A 182 1.12 8.59 -13.96
CA SER A 182 0.75 9.90 -14.54
C SER A 182 1.86 10.95 -14.43
N PHE A 183 2.62 10.94 -13.33
CA PHE A 183 3.58 12.00 -12.99
C PHE A 183 5.00 11.51 -12.71
N GLY A 184 5.23 10.20 -12.64
CA GLY A 184 6.52 9.64 -12.25
C GLY A 184 7.02 10.23 -10.94
N ASP A 185 8.26 10.71 -10.99
CA ASP A 185 8.96 11.39 -9.89
C ASP A 185 8.96 12.93 -10.04
N ASP A 186 8.23 13.46 -11.04
CA ASP A 186 8.07 14.91 -11.24
C ASP A 186 6.82 15.46 -10.49
N GLY A 187 6.06 14.57 -9.83
CA GLY A 187 4.92 14.91 -8.97
C GLY A 187 5.28 15.01 -7.48
N GLN A 188 4.27 14.77 -6.63
CA GLN A 188 4.41 14.81 -5.16
C GLN A 188 4.87 13.49 -4.55
N TRP A 189 5.00 12.43 -5.36
CA TRP A 189 5.50 11.14 -4.93
C TRP A 189 7.03 11.17 -4.88
N GLU A 190 7.60 10.74 -3.75
CA GLU A 190 9.05 10.63 -3.57
C GLU A 190 9.43 9.16 -3.35
N GLY A 191 10.48 8.71 -4.03
CA GLY A 191 11.07 7.39 -3.83
C GLY A 191 10.43 6.27 -4.64
N LYS A 192 10.57 5.04 -4.17
CA LYS A 192 10.13 3.83 -4.88
C LYS A 192 8.95 3.17 -4.17
N LEU A 193 8.08 2.53 -4.95
CA LEU A 193 6.87 1.88 -4.44
C LEU A 193 7.18 0.45 -3.99
N HIS A 194 6.88 0.13 -2.72
CA HIS A 194 6.87 -1.27 -2.28
C HIS A 194 5.72 -2.05 -2.93
N ILE A 195 6.01 -3.23 -3.46
CA ILE A 195 5.05 -4.16 -4.08
C ILE A 195 5.16 -5.55 -3.47
N PHE A 196 4.05 -6.28 -3.47
CA PHE A 196 3.86 -7.52 -2.70
C PHE A 196 4.09 -8.80 -3.50
N ASP A 197 5.08 -8.77 -4.37
CA ASP A 197 5.56 -9.91 -5.17
C ASP A 197 7.09 -9.94 -5.13
N ASP A 198 7.70 -10.91 -5.80
CA ASP A 198 9.15 -11.18 -5.70
C ASP A 198 10.03 -10.00 -6.15
N ARG A 199 9.49 -9.02 -6.89
CA ARG A 199 10.22 -7.81 -7.26
C ARG A 199 10.47 -6.87 -6.07
N MET A 200 9.59 -6.92 -5.05
CA MET A 200 9.56 -6.09 -3.83
C MET A 200 9.46 -4.56 -4.01
N VAL A 201 9.97 -4.02 -5.11
CA VAL A 201 10.10 -2.58 -5.37
C VAL A 201 9.76 -2.29 -6.83
N HIS A 202 9.01 -1.22 -7.04
CA HIS A 202 8.70 -0.65 -8.34
C HIS A 202 9.16 0.80 -8.39
N GLN A 203 9.81 1.19 -9.48
CA GLN A 203 10.15 2.58 -9.77
C GLN A 203 9.32 3.08 -10.96
N PHE A 204 8.83 4.31 -10.89
CA PHE A 204 8.02 4.91 -11.94
C PHE A 204 8.86 5.59 -13.03
N SER A 205 10.05 6.08 -12.67
CA SER A 205 11.01 6.62 -13.63
C SER A 205 12.45 6.38 -13.18
N ASP A 206 13.41 6.67 -14.07
CA ASP A 206 14.84 6.59 -13.77
C ASP A 206 15.33 7.70 -12.82
N LYS A 207 14.47 8.68 -12.51
CA LYS A 207 14.75 9.74 -11.53
C LYS A 207 14.42 9.33 -10.10
N ALA A 208 13.83 8.15 -9.89
CA ALA A 208 13.40 7.68 -8.58
C ALA A 208 14.57 7.59 -7.60
N LYS A 209 14.45 8.32 -6.49
CA LYS A 209 15.49 8.42 -5.46
C LYS A 209 15.39 7.26 -4.48
N ASP A 210 16.51 6.86 -3.91
CA ASP A 210 16.49 6.01 -2.72
C ASP A 210 16.36 6.89 -1.47
N ILE A 211 15.19 6.86 -0.86
CA ILE A 211 14.90 7.66 0.35
C ILE A 211 14.98 6.84 1.65
N GLY A 212 14.95 5.51 1.53
CA GLY A 212 15.12 4.61 2.67
C GLY A 212 16.55 4.61 3.17
N LYS A 213 16.74 4.12 4.40
CA LYS A 213 18.04 4.07 5.07
C LYS A 213 18.45 2.64 5.34
N CYS A 214 19.67 2.28 4.96
CA CYS A 214 20.25 0.98 5.25
C CYS A 214 20.33 0.77 6.76
N THR A 215 19.87 -0.39 7.22
CA THR A 215 19.84 -0.77 8.64
C THR A 215 21.24 -0.84 9.26
N HIS A 216 22.30 -0.95 8.45
CA HIS A 216 23.67 -1.22 8.90
C HIS A 216 24.63 -0.04 8.79
N CYS A 217 24.41 0.87 7.85
CA CYS A 217 25.30 2.00 7.59
C CYS A 217 24.57 3.32 7.36
N GLU A 218 23.23 3.33 7.45
CA GLU A 218 22.36 4.49 7.19
C GLU A 218 22.43 5.07 5.77
N GLY A 219 23.24 4.49 4.88
CA GLY A 219 23.30 4.85 3.47
C GLY A 219 21.94 4.68 2.77
N GLN A 220 21.69 5.54 1.77
CA GLN A 220 20.42 5.54 1.03
C GLN A 220 20.21 4.22 0.29
N THR A 221 19.01 3.64 0.43
CA THR A 221 18.60 2.45 -0.30
C THR A 221 17.09 2.26 -0.27
N SER A 222 16.55 1.66 -1.32
CA SER A 222 15.18 1.11 -1.32
C SER A 222 15.16 -0.42 -1.33
N ARG A 223 16.32 -1.06 -1.18
CA ARG A 223 16.45 -2.52 -1.32
C ARG A 223 16.02 -3.22 -0.05
N TYR A 224 14.90 -3.91 -0.13
CA TYR A 224 14.46 -4.84 0.90
C TYR A 224 15.07 -6.22 0.71
N ILE A 225 15.44 -6.84 1.83
CA ILE A 225 15.70 -8.27 1.93
C ILE A 225 14.93 -8.83 3.12
N ASN A 226 14.71 -10.14 3.14
CA ASN A 226 14.27 -10.84 4.35
C ASN A 226 15.47 -11.06 5.27
N CYS A 227 15.29 -10.81 6.57
CA CYS A 227 16.26 -11.16 7.59
C CYS A 227 16.63 -12.64 7.48
N SER A 228 17.92 -12.95 7.38
CA SER A 228 18.41 -14.32 7.21
C SER A 228 18.13 -15.25 8.40
N ASN A 229 17.77 -14.70 9.56
CA ASN A 229 17.18 -15.49 10.63
C ASN A 229 15.74 -15.86 10.24
N ILE A 230 15.54 -17.13 9.83
CA ILE A 230 14.25 -17.68 9.37
C ILE A 230 13.14 -17.50 10.42
N ALA A 231 13.45 -17.57 11.72
CA ALA A 231 12.46 -17.36 12.76
C ALA A 231 11.99 -15.89 12.84
N CYS A 232 12.82 -14.95 12.38
CA CYS A 232 12.50 -13.53 12.30
C CYS A 232 11.80 -13.18 10.98
N ASN A 233 12.45 -13.51 9.85
CA ASN A 233 11.97 -13.30 8.49
C ASN A 233 11.37 -11.90 8.20
N ARG A 234 11.81 -10.88 8.94
CA ARG A 234 11.32 -9.50 8.77
C ARG A 234 12.00 -8.85 7.58
N LEU A 235 11.28 -7.98 6.88
CA LEU A 235 11.86 -7.12 5.85
C LEU A 235 12.83 -6.12 6.50
N VAL A 236 14.00 -5.94 5.88
CA VAL A 236 15.02 -4.98 6.29
C VAL A 236 15.63 -4.29 5.07
N LEU A 237 15.95 -3.01 5.22
CA LEU A 237 16.64 -2.24 4.20
C LEU A 237 18.14 -2.46 4.28
N VAL A 238 18.73 -2.97 3.19
CA VAL A 238 20.16 -3.29 3.10
C VAL A 238 20.70 -2.82 1.76
N CYS A 239 21.55 -1.81 1.79
CA CYS A 239 22.23 -1.30 0.61
C CYS A 239 23.25 -2.32 0.07
N GLU A 240 23.64 -2.16 -1.19
CA GLU A 240 24.59 -3.07 -1.87
C GLU A 240 25.94 -3.18 -1.14
N GLY A 241 26.43 -2.07 -0.55
CA GLY A 241 27.67 -2.08 0.25
C GLY A 241 27.58 -2.88 1.55
N CYS A 242 26.38 -3.29 1.98
CA CYS A 242 26.15 -4.09 3.18
C CYS A 242 25.58 -5.48 2.87
N ASP A 243 25.72 -5.99 1.65
CA ASP A 243 25.02 -7.22 1.22
C ASP A 243 25.36 -8.47 2.05
N SER A 244 26.57 -8.52 2.64
CA SER A 244 26.98 -9.58 3.57
C SER A 244 26.27 -9.52 4.94
N LYS A 245 25.69 -8.37 5.31
CA LYS A 245 24.96 -8.15 6.57
C LYS A 245 23.46 -8.37 6.33
N THR A 246 23.06 -9.64 6.36
CA THR A 246 21.68 -10.05 6.01
C THR A 246 20.72 -10.15 7.21
N LYS A 247 21.21 -9.87 8.42
CA LYS A 247 20.42 -9.95 9.66
C LYS A 247 19.94 -8.57 10.06
N CYS A 248 18.75 -8.53 10.64
CA CYS A 248 18.20 -7.30 11.17
C CYS A 248 18.89 -6.82 12.46
N SER A 249 18.64 -5.57 12.86
CA SER A 249 19.22 -4.96 14.09
C SER A 249 19.09 -5.87 15.31
N ASP A 250 17.90 -6.45 15.51
CA ASP A 250 17.59 -7.22 16.71
C ASP A 250 18.23 -8.62 16.65
N CYS A 251 18.39 -9.18 15.45
CA CYS A 251 19.05 -10.46 15.24
C CYS A 251 20.59 -10.36 15.20
N ASN A 252 21.14 -9.17 14.94
CA ASN A 252 22.59 -8.94 15.00
C ASN A 252 23.13 -9.00 16.43
N ASN A 253 22.30 -8.65 17.42
CA ASN A 253 22.69 -8.62 18.83
C ASN A 253 22.45 -9.95 19.57
N ILE A 254 21.87 -10.96 18.91
CA ILE A 254 21.73 -12.29 19.49
C ILE A 254 23.10 -12.97 19.41
N ARG A 255 23.90 -12.83 20.47
CA ARG A 255 25.03 -13.73 20.71
C ARG A 255 24.48 -15.15 20.71
N VAL A 256 24.97 -15.98 19.80
CA VAL A 256 24.75 -17.42 19.83
C VAL A 256 25.19 -17.89 21.21
N LEU A 257 24.24 -18.26 22.07
CA LEU A 257 24.54 -19.06 23.25
C LEU A 257 25.00 -20.41 22.72
N THR A 258 26.30 -20.53 22.48
CA THR A 258 26.95 -21.82 22.26
C THR A 258 26.68 -22.67 23.49
N LYS A 259 26.03 -23.82 23.26
CA LYS A 259 25.83 -24.89 24.24
C LYS A 259 27.16 -25.34 24.85
#